data_AF-A0A847YXE7-F1
#
_entry.id   AF-A0A847YXE7-F1
#
_cell.length_a   1.000
_cell.length_b   1.000
_cell.length_c   1.000
_cell.angle_alpha   90.00
_cell.angle_beta   90.00
_cell.angle_gamma   90.00
#
_symmetry.space_group_name_H-M   'P 1'
#
loop_
_entity.id
_entity.type
_entity.pdbx_description
1 polymer ?
#
loop_
_entity_poly.entity_id
_entity_poly.type
_entity_poly.pdbx_seq_one_letter_code
_entity_poly.pdbx_strand_id
1 'polypeptide(L)'
;MPKQVIFDVETKQIFSDVGSKDPGKLGVSVVSAYIREVDQDQQELSGQMQSFWEKDFDKLWQYFKEADRVIGFNSLHFDVPALQPYTSIDLKSLAHFDILEQIYKNFGKRVGLSTLARDSLGHTKTDQGLNAVLYWAKGDPQSLQKLQSYCEADVAITRDVYDYIVRHGEIQFRNKWNQVQKVVLDFSLKENNDSKQIGLF
;
A
#
# COMPACT_ATOMS: atom_id res chain seq x y z
N MET A 1 -8.00 -14.35 -14.01
CA MET A 1 -7.07 -14.49 -12.87
C MET A 1 -7.03 -13.12 -12.23
N PRO A 2 -7.41 -12.96 -10.95
CA PRO A 2 -7.46 -11.64 -10.34
C PRO A 2 -6.08 -10.95 -10.35
N LYS A 3 -6.05 -9.70 -10.79
CA LYS A 3 -4.88 -8.82 -10.76
C LYS A 3 -4.86 -8.02 -9.47
N GLN A 4 -3.74 -8.09 -8.76
CA GLN A 4 -3.51 -7.37 -7.51
C GLN A 4 -2.35 -6.41 -7.67
N VAL A 5 -2.52 -5.19 -7.16
CA VAL A 5 -1.44 -4.20 -7.10
C VAL A 5 -1.23 -3.80 -5.65
N ILE A 6 -0.10 -4.20 -5.08
CA ILE A 6 0.34 -3.78 -3.74
C ILE A 6 1.26 -2.59 -3.95
N PHE A 7 1.06 -1.47 -3.25
CA PHE A 7 1.88 -0.28 -3.48
C PHE A 7 2.14 0.53 -2.21
N ASP A 8 3.15 1.39 -2.30
CA ASP A 8 3.54 2.40 -1.31
C ASP A 8 4.12 3.61 -2.05
N VAL A 9 4.15 4.77 -1.39
CA VAL A 9 4.68 6.01 -1.97
C VAL A 9 5.68 6.70 -1.06
N GLU A 10 6.70 7.28 -1.67
CA GLU A 10 7.60 8.20 -0.99
C GLU A 10 7.36 9.64 -1.44
N THR A 11 7.32 10.57 -0.50
CA THR A 11 6.97 11.97 -0.77
C THR A 11 8.20 12.85 -0.97
N LYS A 12 8.01 14.00 -1.63
CA LYS A 12 9.08 14.98 -1.88
C LYS A 12 9.36 15.89 -0.68
N GLN A 13 8.37 16.05 0.20
CA GLN A 13 8.36 16.98 1.32
C GLN A 13 7.66 16.36 2.52
N ILE A 14 7.86 16.91 3.71
CA ILE A 14 7.09 16.57 4.91
C ILE A 14 6.02 17.63 5.22
N PHE A 15 5.05 17.27 6.06
CA PHE A 15 3.94 18.17 6.44
C PHE A 15 4.39 19.52 7.02
N SER A 16 5.52 19.55 7.74
CA SER A 16 6.09 20.80 8.26
C SER A 16 6.60 21.73 7.17
N ASP A 17 7.10 21.20 6.06
CA ASP A 17 7.62 22.00 4.95
C ASP A 17 6.49 22.73 4.23
N VAL A 18 5.34 22.07 4.09
CA VAL A 18 4.16 22.62 3.40
C VAL A 18 3.17 23.34 4.33
N GLY A 19 3.39 23.29 5.64
CA GLY A 19 2.51 23.91 6.65
C GLY A 19 1.08 23.38 6.62
N SER A 20 0.87 22.12 6.24
CA SER A 20 -0.45 21.51 6.03
C SER A 20 -0.48 20.05 6.48
N LYS A 21 -1.67 19.49 6.71
CA LYS A 21 -1.89 18.06 6.97
C LYS A 21 -2.43 17.31 5.75
N ASP A 22 -2.55 18.00 4.61
CA ASP A 22 -3.06 17.46 3.36
C ASP A 22 -1.95 16.70 2.61
N PRO A 23 -2.03 15.36 2.46
CA PRO A 23 -1.00 14.58 1.77
C PRO A 23 -0.80 15.00 0.31
N GLY A 24 -1.85 15.51 -0.35
CA GLY A 24 -1.79 15.98 -1.74
C GLY A 24 -0.83 17.15 -1.96
N LYS A 25 -0.40 17.84 -0.88
CA LYS A 25 0.55 18.96 -0.95
C LYS A 25 2.01 18.54 -0.87
N LEU A 26 2.29 17.31 -0.43
CA LEU A 26 3.66 16.85 -0.22
C LEU A 26 4.42 16.64 -1.53
N GLY A 27 3.69 16.30 -2.59
CA GLY A 27 4.24 15.79 -3.84
C GLY A 27 4.81 14.39 -3.66
N VAL A 28 4.70 13.55 -4.69
CA VAL A 28 5.21 12.17 -4.67
C VAL A 28 6.49 12.09 -5.50
N SER A 29 7.52 11.46 -4.92
CA SER A 29 8.83 11.28 -5.53
C SER A 29 8.89 9.98 -6.35
N VAL A 30 8.54 8.85 -5.73
CA VAL A 30 8.51 7.52 -6.32
C VAL A 30 7.33 6.74 -5.76
N VAL A 31 6.76 5.87 -6.59
CA VAL A 31 5.79 4.85 -6.20
C VAL A 31 6.43 3.51 -6.53
N SER A 32 6.51 2.62 -5.55
CA SER A 32 6.84 1.22 -5.81
C SER A 32 5.55 0.41 -5.81
N ALA A 33 5.46 -0.59 -6.67
CA ALA A 33 4.32 -1.48 -6.75
C ALA A 33 4.74 -2.92 -7.04
N TYR A 34 4.16 -3.86 -6.30
CA TYR A 34 4.20 -5.28 -6.63
C TYR A 34 2.92 -5.64 -7.36
N ILE A 35 3.06 -5.92 -8.66
CA ILE A 35 1.95 -6.21 -9.57
C ILE A 35 1.94 -7.72 -9.78
N ARG A 36 0.84 -8.39 -9.44
CA ARG A 36 0.74 -9.84 -9.51
C ARG A 36 -0.61 -10.34 -10.00
N GLU A 37 -0.60 -11.56 -10.51
CA GLU A 37 -1.80 -12.35 -10.81
C GLU A 37 -1.88 -13.53 -9.86
N VAL A 38 -3.07 -13.79 -9.33
CA VAL A 38 -3.36 -14.92 -8.46
C VAL A 38 -4.43 -15.83 -9.06
N ASP A 39 -4.51 -17.08 -8.60
CA ASP A 39 -5.64 -17.96 -8.90
C ASP A 39 -6.84 -17.72 -7.96
N GLN A 40 -7.86 -18.58 -8.04
CA GLN A 40 -9.05 -18.48 -7.20
C GLN A 40 -8.77 -18.76 -5.71
N ASP A 41 -7.72 -19.53 -5.41
CA ASP A 41 -7.28 -19.89 -4.07
C ASP A 41 -6.19 -18.93 -3.53
N GLN A 42 -6.05 -17.77 -4.17
CA GLN A 42 -5.07 -16.73 -3.85
C GLN A 42 -3.61 -17.18 -3.94
N GLN A 43 -3.30 -18.25 -4.68
CA GLN A 43 -1.92 -18.63 -4.97
C GLN A 43 -1.36 -17.73 -6.07
N GLU A 44 -0.14 -17.25 -5.86
CA GLU A 44 0.55 -16.39 -6.82
C GLU A 44 0.98 -17.19 -8.05
N LEU A 45 0.57 -16.70 -9.23
CA LEU A 45 0.92 -17.29 -10.52
C LEU A 45 2.08 -16.56 -11.18
N SER A 46 2.09 -15.23 -11.06
CA SER A 46 3.18 -14.37 -11.49
C SER A 46 3.16 -13.07 -10.69
N GLY A 47 4.33 -12.47 -10.48
CA GLY A 47 4.43 -11.20 -9.76
C GLY A 47 5.75 -10.50 -10.03
N GLN A 48 5.71 -9.17 -10.09
CA GLN A 48 6.89 -8.35 -10.34
C GLN A 48 6.84 -7.06 -9.54
N MET A 49 7.97 -6.72 -8.92
CA MET A 49 8.21 -5.39 -8.35
C MET A 49 8.56 -4.40 -9.48
N GLN A 50 7.89 -3.26 -9.51
CA GLN A 50 8.17 -2.16 -10.41
C GLN A 50 8.11 -0.83 -9.66
N SER A 51 8.98 0.11 -10.02
CA SER A 51 9.08 1.42 -9.39
C SER A 51 8.92 2.52 -10.43
N PHE A 52 8.07 3.49 -10.12
CA PHE A 52 7.66 4.57 -11.01
C PHE A 52 8.06 5.91 -10.39
N TRP A 53 8.95 6.62 -11.06
CA TRP A 53 9.21 8.02 -10.73
C TRP A 53 8.05 8.89 -11.22
N GLU A 54 7.90 10.11 -10.71
CA GLU A 54 6.79 11.00 -11.07
C GLU A 54 6.54 11.11 -12.60
N LYS A 55 7.60 11.17 -13.41
CA LYS A 55 7.52 11.22 -14.88
C LYS A 55 6.94 9.95 -15.53
N ASP A 56 6.89 8.85 -14.81
CA ASP A 56 6.46 7.52 -15.26
C ASP A 56 5.06 7.15 -14.73
N PHE A 57 4.39 8.05 -13.98
CA PHE A 57 3.07 7.78 -13.41
C PHE A 57 1.98 7.45 -14.45
N ASP A 58 2.11 7.94 -15.68
CA ASP A 58 1.19 7.55 -16.77
C ASP A 58 1.14 6.04 -16.99
N LYS A 59 2.25 5.33 -16.74
CA LYS A 59 2.32 3.86 -16.80
C LYS A 59 1.69 3.23 -15.56
N LEU A 60 1.94 3.80 -14.38
CA LEU A 60 1.35 3.34 -13.11
C LEU A 60 -0.19 3.29 -13.18
N TRP A 61 -0.81 4.30 -13.79
CA TRP A 61 -2.26 4.37 -13.91
C TRP A 61 -2.89 3.21 -14.68
N GLN A 62 -2.16 2.60 -15.62
CA GLN A 62 -2.65 1.43 -16.36
C GLN A 62 -2.82 0.24 -15.40
N TYR A 63 -1.84 0.01 -14.53
CA TYR A 63 -1.91 -1.07 -13.55
C TYR A 63 -3.04 -0.86 -12.53
N PHE A 64 -3.27 0.37 -12.05
CA PHE A 64 -4.38 0.66 -11.14
C PHE A 64 -5.75 0.47 -11.77
N LYS A 65 -5.93 0.81 -13.05
CA LYS A 65 -7.21 0.60 -13.77
C LYS A 65 -7.51 -0.88 -14.02
N GLU A 66 -6.48 -1.69 -14.25
CA GLU A 66 -6.61 -3.12 -14.51
C GLU A 66 -6.65 -3.97 -13.24
N ALA A 67 -6.38 -3.37 -12.08
CA ALA A 67 -6.35 -4.09 -10.81
C ALA A 67 -7.77 -4.46 -10.35
N ASP A 68 -7.99 -5.74 -10.10
CA ASP A 68 -9.18 -6.22 -9.39
C ASP A 68 -9.12 -5.86 -7.89
N ARG A 69 -7.91 -5.62 -7.37
CA ARG A 69 -7.69 -5.12 -6.00
C ARG A 69 -6.41 -4.29 -5.91
N VAL A 70 -6.51 -3.16 -5.23
CA VAL A 70 -5.38 -2.31 -4.85
C VAL A 70 -5.13 -2.47 -3.35
N ILE A 71 -3.90 -2.80 -2.95
CA ILE A 71 -3.53 -3.10 -1.57
C ILE A 71 -2.47 -2.09 -1.11
N GLY A 72 -2.61 -1.60 0.11
CA GLY A 72 -1.60 -0.75 0.74
C GLY A 72 -1.73 -0.74 2.26
N PHE A 73 -0.86 0.02 2.91
CA PHE A 73 -0.88 0.20 4.35
C PHE A 73 -1.12 1.68 4.70
N ASN A 74 -2.28 2.00 5.26
CA ASN A 74 -2.74 3.39 5.44
C ASN A 74 -2.92 4.18 4.11
N SER A 75 -2.98 3.46 2.99
CA SER A 75 -3.01 4.04 1.64
C SER A 75 -4.25 4.87 1.37
N LEU A 76 -5.42 4.52 1.92
CA LEU A 76 -6.64 5.31 1.72
C LEU A 76 -6.58 6.70 2.36
N HIS A 77 -5.76 6.86 3.39
CA HIS A 77 -5.66 8.09 4.18
C HIS A 77 -4.38 8.89 3.89
N PHE A 78 -3.42 8.32 3.17
CA PHE A 78 -2.15 8.97 2.86
C PHE A 78 -1.80 8.90 1.38
N ASP A 79 -1.47 7.72 0.88
CA ASP A 79 -0.95 7.48 -0.47
C ASP A 79 -1.93 7.88 -1.57
N VAL A 80 -3.19 7.46 -1.44
CA VAL A 80 -4.26 7.78 -2.39
C VAL A 80 -4.49 9.30 -2.46
N PRO A 81 -4.69 10.03 -1.34
CA PRO A 81 -4.71 11.48 -1.36
C PRO A 81 -3.43 12.14 -1.90
N ALA A 82 -2.25 11.57 -1.64
CA ALA A 82 -0.98 12.09 -2.15
C ALA A 82 -0.83 11.94 -3.67
N LEU A 83 -1.36 10.86 -4.24
CA LEU A 83 -1.34 10.58 -5.69
C LEU A 83 -2.47 11.27 -6.46
N GLN A 84 -3.59 11.60 -5.81
CA GLN A 84 -4.76 12.16 -6.49
C GLN A 84 -4.48 13.41 -7.34
N PRO A 85 -3.57 14.35 -6.98
CA PRO A 85 -3.23 15.50 -7.82
C PRO A 85 -2.60 15.15 -9.17
N TYR A 86 -2.09 13.92 -9.34
CA TYR A 86 -1.38 13.47 -10.53
C TYR A 86 -2.27 12.79 -11.58
N THR A 87 -3.57 12.63 -11.30
CA THR A 87 -4.47 11.90 -12.19
C THR A 87 -5.91 12.38 -12.07
N SER A 88 -6.66 12.27 -13.17
CA SER A 88 -8.11 12.50 -13.19
C SER A 88 -8.92 11.26 -12.81
N ILE A 89 -8.27 10.12 -12.60
CA ILE A 89 -8.91 8.89 -12.11
C ILE A 89 -9.32 9.14 -10.66
N ASP A 90 -10.55 8.80 -10.29
CA ASP A 90 -10.93 8.72 -8.89
C ASP A 90 -10.22 7.50 -8.26
N LEU A 91 -9.05 7.74 -7.67
CA LEU A 91 -8.25 6.66 -7.09
C LEU A 91 -8.97 6.04 -5.90
N LYS A 92 -9.84 6.79 -5.20
CA LYS A 92 -10.56 6.30 -4.03
C LYS A 92 -11.68 5.32 -4.40
N SER A 93 -12.18 5.36 -5.63
CA SER A 93 -13.22 4.45 -6.10
C SER A 93 -12.70 3.05 -6.48
N LEU A 94 -11.38 2.85 -6.53
CA LEU A 94 -10.78 1.54 -6.81
C LEU A 94 -11.08 0.54 -5.67
N ALA A 95 -10.96 -0.75 -5.97
CA ALA A 95 -11.22 -1.82 -5.00
C ALA A 95 -10.07 -1.95 -3.98
N HIS A 96 -10.05 -1.06 -2.99
CA HIS A 96 -8.98 -0.98 -1.99
C HIS A 96 -9.08 -2.03 -0.88
N PHE A 97 -7.94 -2.60 -0.52
CA PHE A 97 -7.68 -3.26 0.75
C PHE A 97 -6.58 -2.50 1.50
N ASP A 98 -6.96 -1.54 2.34
CA ASP A 98 -6.04 -0.85 3.25
C ASP A 98 -5.91 -1.64 4.56
N ILE A 99 -4.74 -2.23 4.79
CA ILE A 99 -4.48 -3.12 5.94
C ILE A 99 -4.74 -2.39 7.27
N LEU A 100 -4.29 -1.13 7.39
CA LEU A 100 -4.43 -0.38 8.63
C LEU A 100 -5.90 -0.02 8.90
N GLU A 101 -6.64 0.33 7.85
CA GLU A 101 -8.08 0.57 7.92
C GLU A 101 -8.84 -0.68 8.38
N GLN A 102 -8.49 -1.86 7.85
CA GLN A 102 -9.14 -3.13 8.23
C GLN A 102 -8.83 -3.50 9.68
N ILE A 103 -7.59 -3.33 10.13
CA ILE A 103 -7.22 -3.52 11.54
C ILE A 103 -7.99 -2.54 12.42
N TYR A 104 -8.04 -1.26 12.05
CA TYR A 104 -8.72 -0.25 12.84
C TYR A 104 -10.22 -0.54 12.98
N LYS A 105 -10.89 -0.99 11.90
CA LYS A 105 -12.31 -1.38 11.94
C LYS A 105 -12.59 -2.54 12.90
N ASN A 106 -11.72 -3.56 12.93
CA ASN A 106 -11.95 -4.77 13.72
C ASN A 106 -11.37 -4.69 15.15
N PHE A 107 -10.37 -3.83 15.39
CA PHE A 107 -9.67 -3.75 16.67
C PHE A 107 -9.82 -2.40 17.40
N GLY A 108 -10.20 -1.33 16.69
CA GLY A 108 -10.37 0.02 17.24
C GLY A 108 -9.06 0.78 17.50
N LYS A 109 -7.90 0.22 17.16
CA LYS A 109 -6.59 0.87 17.32
C LYS A 109 -5.72 0.68 16.08
N ARG A 110 -4.91 1.69 15.79
CA ARG A 110 -3.91 1.65 14.70
C ARG A 110 -2.63 0.96 15.19
N VAL A 111 -2.02 0.19 14.31
CA VAL A 111 -0.80 -0.60 14.58
C VAL A 111 0.14 -0.40 13.39
N GLY A 112 1.40 -0.04 13.64
CA GLY A 112 2.36 0.27 12.57
C GLY A 112 2.82 -0.98 11.79
N LEU A 113 3.14 -0.79 10.51
CA LEU A 113 3.57 -1.87 9.60
C LEU A 113 4.76 -2.66 10.16
N SER A 114 5.78 -2.00 10.69
CA SER A 114 6.94 -2.66 11.30
C SER A 114 6.57 -3.56 12.49
N THR A 115 5.54 -3.19 13.27
CA THR A 115 5.06 -4.03 14.38
C THR A 115 4.37 -5.29 13.85
N LEU A 116 3.56 -5.15 12.80
CA LEU A 116 2.91 -6.28 12.15
C LEU A 116 3.93 -7.22 11.52
N ALA A 117 4.89 -6.69 10.76
CA ALA A 117 5.95 -7.45 10.13
C ALA A 117 6.80 -8.21 11.16
N ARG A 118 7.18 -7.56 12.25
CA ARG A 118 7.95 -8.20 13.32
C ARG A 118 7.19 -9.33 13.99
N ASP A 119 5.97 -9.06 14.44
CA ASP A 119 5.27 -9.99 15.32
C ASP A 119 4.52 -11.09 14.57
N SER A 120 4.07 -10.84 13.33
CA SER A 120 3.39 -11.84 12.49
C SER A 120 4.36 -12.64 11.62
N LEU A 121 5.44 -12.03 11.14
CA LEU A 121 6.36 -12.64 10.16
C LEU A 121 7.75 -12.93 10.75
N GLY A 122 8.07 -12.46 11.96
CA GLY A 122 9.40 -12.62 12.56
C GLY A 122 10.47 -11.68 11.99
N HIS A 123 10.08 -10.67 11.21
CA HIS A 123 11.03 -9.71 10.62
C HIS A 123 11.63 -8.79 11.69
N THR A 124 12.96 -8.82 11.86
CA THR A 124 13.65 -8.02 12.90
C THR A 124 14.30 -6.74 12.38
N LYS A 125 14.32 -6.53 11.06
CA LYS A 125 14.90 -5.34 10.42
C LYS A 125 13.82 -4.60 9.65
N THR A 126 13.46 -3.43 10.15
CA THR A 126 12.76 -2.39 9.39
C THR A 126 13.53 -1.11 9.67
N ASP A 127 14.47 -0.77 8.79
CA ASP A 127 15.16 0.52 8.89
C ASP A 127 14.09 1.62 8.84
N GLN A 128 14.18 2.54 9.79
CA GLN A 128 13.20 3.60 9.97
C GLN A 128 13.19 4.49 8.72
N GLY A 129 12.02 4.72 8.12
CA GLY A 129 11.76 5.62 7.00
C GLY A 129 12.07 7.11 7.25
N LEU A 130 12.91 7.43 8.24
CA LEU A 130 13.27 8.79 8.65
C LEU A 130 14.20 9.52 7.65
N ASN A 131 14.55 8.91 6.51
CA ASN A 131 15.49 9.50 5.55
C ASN A 131 14.97 9.62 4.11
N ALA A 132 13.75 9.20 3.77
CA ALA A 132 13.28 9.19 2.38
C ALA A 132 13.24 10.59 1.73
N VAL A 133 12.62 11.56 2.40
CA VAL A 133 12.60 12.96 1.95
C VAL A 133 14.01 13.56 1.88
N LEU A 134 14.93 13.14 2.76
CA LEU A 134 16.33 13.58 2.72
C LEU A 134 17.09 13.00 1.51
N TYR A 135 16.82 11.74 1.16
CA TYR A 135 17.38 11.14 -0.05
C TYR A 135 16.87 11.82 -1.30
N TRP A 136 15.56 12.14 -1.35
CA TRP A 136 14.99 12.94 -2.43
C TRP A 136 15.65 14.31 -2.55
N ALA A 137 15.77 15.04 -1.45
CA ALA A 137 16.39 16.36 -1.41
C ALA A 137 17.85 16.35 -1.88
N LYS A 138 18.59 15.28 -1.59
CA LYS A 138 19.99 15.13 -2.03
C LYS A 138 20.10 14.84 -3.53
N GLY A 139 19.16 14.09 -4.10
CA GLY A 139 18.97 13.91 -5.54
C GLY A 139 20.09 13.18 -6.30
N ASP A 140 21.20 12.84 -5.65
CA ASP A 140 22.28 12.09 -6.28
C ASP A 140 21.88 10.61 -6.54
N PRO A 141 22.50 9.93 -7.52
CA PRO A 141 22.11 8.58 -7.91
C PRO A 141 22.07 7.56 -6.76
N GLN A 142 22.99 7.66 -5.79
CA GLN A 142 23.02 6.74 -4.64
C GLN A 142 21.84 7.00 -3.70
N SER A 143 21.49 8.26 -3.48
CA SER A 143 20.34 8.63 -2.66
C SER A 143 19.02 8.22 -3.32
N LEU A 144 18.87 8.44 -4.63
CA LEU A 144 17.69 7.98 -5.36
C LEU A 144 17.55 6.45 -5.38
N GLN A 145 18.66 5.72 -5.49
CA GLN A 145 18.64 4.26 -5.38
C GLN A 145 18.16 3.81 -3.99
N LYS A 146 18.65 4.45 -2.91
CA LYS A 146 18.19 4.16 -1.55
C LYS A 146 16.71 4.45 -1.39
N LEU A 147 16.26 5.62 -1.84
CA LEU A 147 14.85 6.02 -1.80
C LEU A 147 13.94 4.96 -2.46
N GLN A 148 14.30 4.52 -3.67
CA GLN A 148 13.58 3.45 -4.36
C GLN A 148 13.59 2.15 -3.54
N SER A 149 14.74 1.74 -3.01
CA SER A 149 14.85 0.51 -2.20
C SER A 149 14.05 0.55 -0.91
N TYR A 150 13.88 1.72 -0.28
CA TYR A 150 13.00 1.87 0.90
C TYR A 150 11.54 1.66 0.50
N CYS A 151 11.07 2.33 -0.56
CA CYS A 151 9.71 2.16 -1.04
C CYS A 151 9.43 0.71 -1.49
N GLU A 152 10.36 0.07 -2.21
CA GLU A 152 10.24 -1.35 -2.58
C GLU A 152 10.21 -2.29 -1.35
N ALA A 153 10.95 -1.97 -0.30
CA ALA A 153 10.93 -2.74 0.95
C ALA A 153 9.58 -2.63 1.66
N ASP A 154 8.98 -1.44 1.73
CA ASP A 154 7.67 -1.23 2.35
C ASP A 154 6.55 -1.92 1.55
N VAL A 155 6.64 -1.94 0.21
CA VAL A 155 5.75 -2.75 -0.64
C VAL A 155 5.92 -4.25 -0.36
N ALA A 156 7.15 -4.75 -0.27
CA ALA A 156 7.41 -6.17 0.00
C ALA A 156 6.86 -6.58 1.37
N ILE A 157 7.07 -5.76 2.41
CA ILE A 157 6.52 -6.00 3.75
C ILE A 157 4.98 -5.96 3.71
N THR A 158 4.40 -4.99 3.01
CA THR A 158 2.95 -4.87 2.84
C THR A 158 2.35 -6.11 2.17
N ARG A 159 3.00 -6.61 1.11
CA ARG A 159 2.62 -7.87 0.44
C ARG A 159 2.69 -9.03 1.41
N ASP A 160 3.80 -9.20 2.12
CA ASP A 160 4.00 -10.35 3.01
C ASP A 160 2.98 -10.35 4.17
N VAL A 161 2.66 -9.18 4.71
CA VAL A 161 1.60 -9.00 5.72
C VAL A 161 0.23 -9.34 5.13
N TYR A 162 -0.07 -8.86 3.91
CA TYR A 162 -1.31 -9.19 3.23
C TYR A 162 -1.45 -10.70 2.98
N ASP A 163 -0.39 -11.36 2.51
CA ASP A 163 -0.38 -12.81 2.24
C ASP A 163 -0.49 -13.64 3.52
N TYR A 164 0.05 -13.14 4.63
CA TYR A 164 -0.19 -13.74 5.93
C TYR A 164 -1.68 -13.65 6.31
N ILE A 165 -2.28 -12.46 6.18
CA ILE A 165 -3.70 -12.23 6.50
C ILE A 165 -4.60 -13.13 5.65
N VAL A 166 -4.36 -13.21 4.34
CA VAL A 166 -5.16 -14.04 3.42
C VAL A 166 -5.07 -15.52 3.78
N ARG A 167 -3.88 -16.03 4.12
CA ARG A 167 -3.71 -17.45 4.46
C ARG A 167 -4.30 -17.83 5.82
N HIS A 168 -4.31 -16.92 6.79
CA HIS A 168 -4.70 -17.25 8.17
C HIS A 168 -6.08 -16.71 8.56
N GLY A 169 -6.64 -15.77 7.80
CA GLY A 169 -7.89 -15.05 8.14
C GLY A 169 -7.73 -14.09 9.33
N GLU A 170 -6.52 -13.90 9.83
CA GLU A 170 -6.22 -13.13 11.01
C GLU A 170 -4.82 -12.52 10.96
N ILE A 171 -4.58 -11.55 11.83
CA ILE A 171 -3.25 -11.03 12.11
C ILE A 171 -2.97 -11.01 13.61
N GLN A 172 -1.73 -11.31 13.99
CA GLN A 172 -1.28 -11.34 15.38
C GLN A 172 -0.12 -10.38 15.61
N PHE A 173 -0.22 -9.54 16.63
CA PHE A 173 0.84 -8.60 17.02
C PHE A 173 0.86 -8.36 18.52
N ARG A 174 1.97 -7.86 19.05
CA ARG A 174 2.06 -7.46 20.45
C ARG A 174 1.72 -5.99 20.62
N ASN A 175 0.88 -5.69 21.60
CA ASN A 175 0.58 -4.30 21.97
C ASN A 175 1.73 -3.69 22.79
N LYS A 176 1.61 -2.41 23.16
CA LYS A 176 2.60 -1.69 23.96
C LYS A 176 2.88 -2.27 25.36
N TRP A 177 2.04 -3.20 25.83
CA TRP A 177 2.20 -3.92 27.10
C TRP A 177 2.70 -5.35 26.89
N ASN A 178 3.24 -5.67 25.70
CA ASN A 178 3.75 -6.98 25.32
C ASN A 178 2.71 -8.11 25.31
N GLN A 179 1.42 -7.77 25.29
CA GLN A 179 0.33 -8.75 25.21
C GLN A 179 0.04 -9.06 23.75
N VAL A 180 -0.07 -10.35 23.43
CA VAL A 180 -0.48 -10.81 22.09
C VAL A 180 -1.92 -10.39 21.84
N GLN A 181 -2.15 -9.73 20.71
CA GLN A 181 -3.45 -9.38 20.18
C GLN A 181 -3.66 -10.17 18.90
N LYS A 182 -4.91 -10.56 18.65
CA LYS A 182 -5.35 -11.29 17.47
C LYS A 182 -6.56 -10.57 16.89
N VAL A 183 -6.50 -10.27 15.61
CA VAL A 183 -7.56 -9.54 14.90
C VAL A 183 -7.97 -10.37 13.69
N VAL A 184 -9.23 -10.77 13.65
CA VAL A 184 -9.83 -11.44 12.48
C VAL A 184 -10.18 -10.36 11.46
N LEU A 185 -9.86 -10.59 10.18
CA LEU A 185 -10.04 -9.63 9.11
C LEU A 185 -10.90 -10.24 8.00
N ASP A 186 -11.89 -9.48 7.51
CA ASP A 186 -12.69 -9.83 6.35
C ASP A 186 -11.95 -9.43 5.07
N PHE A 187 -11.74 -10.40 4.18
CA PHE A 187 -11.00 -10.26 2.92
C PHE A 187 -11.90 -10.37 1.68
N SER A 188 -13.22 -10.48 1.86
CA SER A 188 -14.17 -10.50 0.75
C SER A 188 -13.93 -9.29 -0.17
N LEU A 189 -13.92 -9.54 -1.48
CA LEU A 189 -13.97 -8.45 -2.45
C LEU A 189 -15.32 -7.76 -2.23
N LYS A 190 -15.30 -6.44 -2.02
CA LYS A 190 -16.53 -5.68 -2.14
C LYS A 190 -17.01 -5.91 -3.57
N GLU A 191 -18.16 -6.54 -3.73
CA GLU A 191 -18.84 -6.57 -5.01
C GLU A 191 -19.05 -5.10 -5.42
N ASN A 192 -18.43 -4.69 -6.52
CA ASN A 192 -18.83 -3.44 -7.15
C ASN A 192 -20.27 -3.68 -7.62
N ASN A 193 -21.21 -2.98 -6.98
CA ASN A 193 -22.61 -2.92 -7.39
C ASN A 193 -22.82 -2.20 -8.73
N ASP A 194 -21.85 -2.29 -9.64
CA ASP A 194 -22.10 -2.13 -11.08
C ASP A 194 -22.71 -3.42 -11.57
N SER A 195 -23.93 -3.65 -11.09
CA SER A 195 -24.89 -4.45 -11.81
C SER A 195 -24.95 -3.86 -13.22
N LYS A 196 -24.31 -4.56 -14.16
CA LYS A 196 -24.62 -4.44 -15.58
C LYS A 196 -26.12 -4.60 -15.67
N GLN A 197 -26.82 -3.48 -15.73
CA GLN A 197 -28.19 -3.42 -16.17
C GLN A 197 -28.13 -3.85 -17.63
N ILE A 198 -28.21 -5.16 -17.85
CA ILE A 198 -28.55 -5.73 -19.13
C ILE A 198 -29.97 -5.23 -19.36
N GLY A 199 -30.08 -4.06 -20.00
CA GLY A 199 -31.34 -3.58 -20.51
C GLY A 199 -31.82 -4.61 -21.51
N LEU A 200 -32.86 -5.36 -21.13
CA LEU A 200 -33.74 -5.98 -22.11
C LEU A 200 -34.49 -4.83 -22.79
N PHE A 201 -34.03 -4.47 -23.98
CA PHE A 201 -34.85 -3.90 -25.05
C PHE A 201 -34.56 -4.69 -26.32
#